data_AF-A0A538GA28-F1
#
_entry.id   AF-A0A538GA28-F1
#
_cell.length_a   1.000
_cell.length_b   1.000
_cell.length_c   1.000
_cell.angle_alpha   90.00
_cell.angle_beta   90.00
_cell.angle_gamma   90.00
#
_symmetry.space_group_name_H-M   'P 1'
#
loop_
_entity.id
_entity.type
_entity.pdbx_description
1 polymer ?
#
loop_
_entity_poly.entity_id
_entity_poly.type
_entity_poly.pdbx_seq_one_letter_code
_entity_poly.pdbx_strand_id
1 'polypeptide(L)'
;MRPMPLDRGRTGPDNGAMRRGLLAVLACAAAVTFPAAGAVGSAGSKPLAQRLARALAVPHVPVAGSAAVAVDLTTGSAVFERHPGRALVPASNEKLAVTYAALAALGPDYQIETDVLGQGELVGTTWRGPLVLQGHGDPTLSHLDLRVLARQVRTAGIRKVAGSVLGDESYFDSRRTAPGWKPSFYINESAPLSALTVDRTWFHDHHSRVPAAAAAALFKDALRAQGVAVTGRATRGTAGPDTQQLADVLSPPLAEIARFMDRESDNFTAELLLKQLGAVNGAVGTTAGGATAVRTELTEAGIPVAGVRIVDGSGLSPLDRLTAHAIVGMLRAAWEDPTIKVPFVSALAIAGRSGTLKDRMRGPPARGVVLGKTGTTSLASALSGFVRQRYVFSVLQNGNPVSSFWARRAQDRFATVLATQ
;
A
#
# COMPACT_ATOMS: atom_id res chain seq x y z
N MET A 1 -1.06 -15.11 61.09
CA MET A 1 -2.27 -15.68 60.47
C MET A 1 -2.67 -14.80 59.28
N ARG A 2 -2.59 -15.39 58.08
CA ARG A 2 -3.25 -15.06 56.79
C ARG A 2 -3.39 -13.59 56.33
N PRO A 3 -2.75 -13.23 55.20
CA PRO A 3 -3.19 -12.18 54.29
C PRO A 3 -3.99 -12.77 53.10
N MET A 4 -5.05 -12.09 52.64
CA MET A 4 -5.59 -12.09 51.25
C MET A 4 -6.97 -11.37 51.18
N PRO A 5 -7.46 -10.91 50.02
CA PRO A 5 -6.78 -10.77 48.72
C PRO A 5 -6.95 -9.39 48.03
N LEU A 6 -6.09 -9.18 47.03
CA LEU A 6 -6.23 -8.21 45.95
C LEU A 6 -7.44 -8.55 45.07
N ASP A 7 -8.23 -7.54 44.69
CA ASP A 7 -9.11 -7.64 43.52
C ASP A 7 -8.41 -7.00 42.31
N ARG A 8 -8.28 -7.80 41.25
CA ARG A 8 -7.73 -7.45 39.94
C ARG A 8 -8.89 -7.49 38.95
N GLY A 9 -9.38 -6.33 38.53
CA GLY A 9 -10.22 -6.17 37.35
C GLY A 9 -9.37 -5.95 36.09
N ARG A 10 -9.46 -6.90 35.15
CA ARG A 10 -8.86 -6.97 33.78
C ARG A 10 -9.11 -5.69 32.94
N THR A 11 -8.35 -5.35 31.90
CA THR A 11 -8.17 -6.10 30.64
C THR A 11 -6.91 -5.67 29.87
N GLY A 12 -5.99 -6.62 29.64
CA GLY A 12 -5.14 -6.62 28.45
C GLY A 12 -5.90 -7.21 27.25
N PRO A 13 -5.36 -7.16 26.03
CA PRO A 13 -6.06 -7.59 24.83
C PRO A 13 -6.29 -9.10 24.87
N ASP A 14 -7.56 -9.50 24.88
CA ASP A 14 -7.98 -10.88 24.71
C ASP A 14 -7.57 -11.34 23.30
N ASN A 15 -6.83 -12.44 23.22
CA ASN A 15 -6.75 -13.31 22.05
C ASN A 15 -8.12 -13.93 21.80
N GLY A 16 -9.06 -13.11 21.36
CA GLY A 16 -10.37 -13.50 20.90
C GLY A 16 -10.30 -13.82 19.41
N ALA A 17 -10.33 -15.10 19.07
CA ALA A 17 -10.82 -15.54 17.78
C ALA A 17 -12.11 -14.76 17.49
N MET A 18 -12.04 -13.84 16.53
CA MET A 18 -13.16 -12.97 16.16
C MET A 18 -14.20 -13.87 15.50
N ARG A 19 -15.08 -14.46 16.34
CA ARG A 19 -16.32 -15.05 15.89
C ARG A 19 -17.06 -13.94 15.16
N ARG A 20 -17.14 -14.13 13.84
CA ARG A 20 -17.95 -13.34 12.91
C ARG A 20 -19.31 -13.04 13.53
N GLY A 21 -19.46 -11.83 14.05
CA GLY A 21 -20.77 -11.22 14.15
C GLY A 21 -21.21 -10.95 12.72
N LEU A 22 -22.12 -11.76 12.20
CA LEU A 22 -22.89 -11.43 11.00
C LEU A 22 -23.72 -10.19 11.33
N LEU A 23 -23.10 -9.00 11.21
CA LEU A 23 -23.86 -7.81 10.89
C LEU A 23 -24.16 -7.94 9.41
N ALA A 24 -25.36 -8.45 9.12
CA ALA A 24 -25.98 -8.32 7.81
C ALA A 24 -26.13 -6.82 7.53
N VAL A 25 -25.06 -6.20 7.03
CA VAL A 25 -25.21 -5.08 6.12
C VAL A 25 -25.95 -5.69 4.95
N LEU A 26 -27.24 -5.35 4.82
CA LEU A 26 -27.96 -5.43 3.56
C LEU A 26 -27.19 -4.54 2.58
N ALA A 27 -26.09 -5.08 2.04
CA ALA A 27 -25.55 -4.62 0.79
C ALA A 27 -26.68 -4.88 -0.20
N CYS A 28 -27.36 -3.81 -0.59
CA CYS A 28 -28.03 -3.81 -1.87
C CYS A 28 -26.94 -4.18 -2.87
N ALA A 29 -26.88 -5.47 -3.23
CA ALA A 29 -26.14 -5.95 -4.37
C ALA A 29 -26.78 -5.29 -5.59
N ALA A 30 -26.39 -4.06 -5.87
CA ALA A 30 -26.44 -3.53 -7.21
C ALA A 30 -25.48 -4.43 -7.98
N ALA A 31 -26.03 -5.48 -8.59
CA ALA A 31 -25.30 -6.30 -9.53
C ALA A 31 -24.62 -5.34 -10.51
N VAL A 32 -23.29 -5.33 -10.53
CA VAL A 32 -22.51 -4.74 -11.62
C VAL A 32 -22.79 -5.61 -12.84
N THR A 33 -23.94 -5.36 -13.45
CA THR A 33 -24.32 -5.96 -14.72
C THR A 33 -23.47 -5.25 -15.77
N PHE A 34 -22.56 -5.98 -16.39
CA PHE A 34 -22.08 -5.59 -17.71
C PHE A 34 -23.26 -5.82 -18.65
N PRO A 35 -23.91 -4.78 -19.20
CA PRO A 35 -24.94 -5.00 -20.19
C PRO A 35 -24.28 -5.70 -21.37
N ALA A 36 -24.85 -6.83 -21.80
CA ALA A 36 -24.57 -7.37 -23.12
C ALA A 36 -24.75 -6.23 -24.13
N ALA A 37 -23.77 -6.06 -25.01
CA ALA A 37 -23.64 -4.93 -25.92
C ALA A 37 -24.91 -4.71 -26.78
N GLY A 38 -25.84 -3.91 -26.26
CA GLY A 38 -26.91 -3.30 -27.03
C GLY A 38 -26.32 -2.09 -27.74
N ALA A 39 -26.15 -2.19 -29.06
CA ALA A 39 -25.68 -1.10 -29.90
C ALA A 39 -26.72 0.03 -29.99
N VAL A 40 -26.77 0.89 -28.98
CA VAL A 40 -27.37 2.23 -29.12
C VAL A 40 -26.23 3.22 -29.30
N GLY A 41 -25.75 3.32 -30.54
CA GLY A 41 -24.73 4.29 -30.91
C GLY A 41 -25.29 5.71 -30.85
N SER A 42 -25.03 6.43 -29.76
CA SER A 42 -25.24 7.88 -29.75
C SER A 42 -24.25 8.51 -30.74
N ALA A 43 -24.75 9.33 -31.68
CA ALA A 43 -23.95 9.93 -32.76
C ALA A 43 -22.78 10.80 -32.23
N GLY A 44 -22.79 11.22 -30.96
CA GLY A 44 -21.71 11.95 -30.29
C GLY A 44 -20.54 11.10 -29.78
N SER A 45 -20.69 9.77 -29.66
CA SER A 45 -19.64 8.87 -29.14
C SER A 45 -18.56 8.51 -30.16
N LYS A 46 -18.93 8.35 -31.45
CA LYS A 46 -17.99 8.02 -32.54
C LYS A 46 -16.89 9.09 -32.73
N PRO A 47 -17.19 10.41 -32.69
CA PRO A 47 -16.17 11.45 -32.75
C PRO A 47 -15.16 11.41 -31.59
N LEU A 48 -15.63 11.15 -30.36
CA LEU A 48 -14.76 11.07 -29.18
C LEU A 48 -13.84 9.84 -29.25
N ALA A 49 -14.39 8.66 -29.53
CA ALA A 49 -13.62 7.42 -29.65
C ALA A 49 -12.49 7.53 -30.69
N GLN A 50 -12.75 8.18 -31.83
CA GLN A 50 -11.73 8.43 -32.86
C GLN A 50 -10.63 9.40 -32.38
N ARG A 51 -10.99 10.47 -31.65
CA ARG A 51 -9.99 11.40 -31.07
C ARG A 51 -9.12 10.70 -30.03
N LEU A 52 -9.69 9.84 -29.21
CA LEU A 52 -8.98 9.01 -28.23
C LEU A 52 -8.05 7.99 -28.93
N ALA A 53 -8.52 7.34 -30.00
CA ALA A 53 -7.69 6.45 -30.82
C ALA A 53 -6.48 7.19 -31.42
N ARG A 54 -6.70 8.40 -31.96
CA ARG A 54 -5.64 9.27 -32.51
C ARG A 54 -4.67 9.75 -31.44
N ALA A 55 -5.15 10.05 -30.22
CA ALA A 55 -4.29 10.45 -29.11
C ALA A 55 -3.25 9.37 -28.76
N LEU A 56 -3.63 8.10 -28.87
CA LEU A 56 -2.75 6.94 -28.62
C LEU A 56 -1.82 6.60 -29.79
N ALA A 57 -2.04 7.16 -30.98
CA ALA A 57 -1.19 6.91 -32.14
C ALA A 57 0.10 7.74 -32.05
N VAL A 58 1.17 7.10 -31.58
CA VAL A 58 2.51 7.70 -31.45
C VAL A 58 3.58 6.71 -31.93
N PRO A 59 4.73 7.18 -32.40
CA PRO A 59 5.82 6.30 -32.79
C PRO A 59 6.42 5.58 -31.56
N HIS A 60 7.09 4.45 -31.80
CA HIS A 60 7.82 3.68 -30.79
C HIS A 60 6.96 3.14 -29.61
N VAL A 61 5.65 3.10 -29.77
CA VAL A 61 4.74 2.43 -28.83
C VAL A 61 3.86 1.44 -29.61
N PRO A 62 4.05 0.13 -29.44
CA PRO A 62 3.33 -0.86 -30.23
C PRO A 62 1.86 -0.94 -29.82
N VAL A 63 0.96 -0.81 -30.80
CA VAL A 63 -0.49 -0.97 -30.58
C VAL A 63 -0.79 -2.37 -30.04
N ALA A 64 -0.10 -3.39 -30.55
CA ALA A 64 -0.22 -4.78 -30.08
C ALA A 64 0.17 -4.93 -28.60
N GLY A 65 1.11 -4.13 -28.10
CA GLY A 65 1.52 -4.14 -26.69
C GLY A 65 0.73 -3.19 -25.80
N SER A 66 -0.36 -2.60 -26.29
CA SER A 66 -1.10 -1.54 -25.59
C SER A 66 -2.57 -1.92 -25.37
N ALA A 67 -3.11 -1.47 -24.24
CA ALA A 67 -4.54 -1.52 -23.91
C ALA A 67 -5.00 -0.15 -23.39
N ALA A 68 -6.24 0.21 -23.67
CA ALA A 68 -6.83 1.42 -23.10
C ALA A 68 -8.35 1.30 -22.98
N VAL A 69 -8.90 1.83 -21.90
CA VAL A 69 -10.34 1.89 -21.61
C VAL A 69 -10.65 3.27 -21.07
N ALA A 70 -11.78 3.84 -21.48
CA ALA A 70 -12.39 5.00 -20.83
C ALA A 70 -13.91 4.80 -20.72
N VAL A 71 -14.46 5.12 -19.55
CA VAL A 71 -15.89 4.99 -19.22
C VAL A 71 -16.39 6.34 -18.72
N ASP A 72 -17.58 6.74 -19.17
CA ASP A 72 -18.31 7.88 -18.60
C ASP A 72 -19.06 7.40 -17.34
N LEU A 73 -18.66 7.91 -16.18
CA LEU A 73 -19.24 7.57 -14.88
C LEU A 73 -20.69 8.03 -14.74
N THR A 74 -21.14 9.00 -15.55
CA THR A 74 -22.54 9.47 -15.49
C THR A 74 -23.50 8.49 -16.15
N THR A 75 -23.06 7.81 -17.22
CA THR A 75 -23.88 6.84 -17.97
C THR A 75 -23.47 5.39 -17.73
N GLY A 76 -22.33 5.16 -17.05
CA GLY A 76 -21.72 3.84 -16.90
C GLY A 76 -21.16 3.24 -18.20
N SER A 77 -21.24 3.97 -19.32
CA SER A 77 -20.94 3.44 -20.66
C SER A 77 -19.49 3.66 -21.07
N ALA A 78 -18.89 2.64 -21.71
CA ALA A 78 -17.58 2.77 -22.32
C ALA A 78 -17.62 3.77 -23.49
N VAL A 79 -16.75 4.78 -23.45
CA VAL A 79 -16.55 5.75 -24.54
C VAL A 79 -15.35 5.41 -25.42
N PHE A 80 -14.50 4.49 -24.95
CA PHE A 80 -13.37 3.95 -25.71
C PHE A 80 -12.89 2.63 -25.12
N GLU A 81 -12.62 1.66 -25.99
CA GLU A 81 -11.93 0.41 -25.62
C GLU A 81 -10.91 0.01 -26.70
N ARG A 82 -9.75 -0.47 -26.25
CA ARG A 82 -8.73 -1.12 -27.06
C ARG A 82 -8.09 -2.22 -26.22
N HIS A 83 -8.21 -3.46 -26.68
CA HIS A 83 -7.65 -4.65 -26.03
C HIS A 83 -7.92 -4.70 -24.51
N PRO A 84 -9.16 -4.47 -24.05
CA PRO A 84 -9.42 -4.12 -22.66
C PRO A 84 -9.07 -5.24 -21.67
N GLY A 85 -9.22 -6.50 -22.08
CA GLY A 85 -8.84 -7.70 -21.30
C GLY A 85 -7.41 -8.21 -21.52
N ARG A 86 -6.54 -7.46 -22.23
CA ARG A 86 -5.16 -7.92 -22.47
C ARG A 86 -4.33 -7.81 -21.20
N ALA A 87 -3.74 -8.92 -20.79
CA ALA A 87 -2.78 -9.00 -19.68
C ALA A 87 -1.47 -8.30 -20.05
N LEU A 88 -1.14 -7.21 -19.36
CA LEU A 88 0.02 -6.36 -19.62
C LEU A 88 0.78 -6.08 -18.32
N VAL A 89 2.10 -5.85 -18.41
CA VAL A 89 2.90 -5.41 -17.26
C VAL A 89 2.43 -4.01 -16.87
N PRO A 90 1.95 -3.79 -15.64
CA PRO A 90 1.30 -2.54 -15.26
C PRO A 90 2.27 -1.44 -14.83
N ALA A 91 3.52 -1.80 -14.49
CA ALA A 91 4.37 -0.95 -13.66
C ALA A 91 3.62 -0.51 -12.38
N SER A 92 3.91 0.67 -11.84
CA SER A 92 3.30 1.15 -10.59
C SER A 92 1.79 1.43 -10.62
N ASN A 93 1.07 1.08 -11.69
CA ASN A 93 -0.38 0.96 -11.62
C ASN A 93 -0.83 -0.29 -10.82
N GLU A 94 0.10 -1.23 -10.53
CA GLU A 94 -0.10 -2.33 -9.57
C GLU A 94 -0.57 -1.82 -8.20
N LYS A 95 -0.04 -0.67 -7.77
CA LYS A 95 -0.37 -0.04 -6.49
C LYS A 95 -1.87 0.28 -6.35
N LEU A 96 -2.59 0.50 -7.45
CA LEU A 96 -4.04 0.68 -7.41
C LEU A 96 -4.77 -0.56 -6.86
N ALA A 97 -4.26 -1.76 -7.15
CA ALA A 97 -4.81 -3.01 -6.63
C ALA A 97 -4.53 -3.14 -5.13
N VAL A 98 -3.32 -2.80 -4.70
CA VAL A 98 -2.94 -2.79 -3.28
C VAL A 98 -3.76 -1.76 -2.50
N THR A 99 -3.87 -0.52 -2.99
CA THR A 99 -4.68 0.54 -2.38
C THR A 99 -6.14 0.14 -2.26
N TYR A 100 -6.73 -0.42 -3.33
CA TYR A 100 -8.13 -0.83 -3.31
C TYR A 100 -8.36 -1.92 -2.25
N ALA A 101 -7.56 -3.00 -2.30
CA ALA A 101 -7.68 -4.12 -1.38
C ALA A 101 -7.41 -3.71 0.07
N ALA A 102 -6.41 -2.86 0.32
CA ALA A 102 -6.09 -2.38 1.67
C ALA A 102 -7.23 -1.55 2.25
N LEU A 103 -7.81 -0.61 1.48
CA LEU A 103 -8.93 0.21 1.94
C LEU A 103 -10.21 -0.62 2.11
N ALA A 104 -10.47 -1.59 1.24
CA ALA A 104 -11.64 -2.46 1.33
C ALA A 104 -11.57 -3.43 2.53
N ALA A 105 -10.41 -4.07 2.72
CA ALA A 105 -10.25 -5.09 3.75
C ALA A 105 -10.03 -4.52 5.16
N LEU A 106 -9.27 -3.42 5.27
CA LEU A 106 -8.82 -2.88 6.57
C LEU A 106 -9.58 -1.60 6.97
N GLY A 107 -10.11 -0.87 6.00
CA GLY A 107 -10.73 0.44 6.21
C GLY A 107 -9.72 1.59 6.24
N PRO A 108 -10.14 2.83 5.89
CA PRO A 108 -9.25 3.98 5.76
C PRO A 108 -8.60 4.45 7.07
N ASP A 109 -9.23 4.15 8.20
CA ASP A 109 -8.78 4.55 9.54
C ASP A 109 -7.88 3.50 10.20
N TYR A 110 -7.60 2.38 9.52
CA TYR A 110 -6.70 1.36 10.04
C TYR A 110 -5.32 1.96 10.33
N GLN A 111 -4.76 1.64 11.49
CA GLN A 111 -3.42 2.04 11.91
C GLN A 111 -2.61 0.80 12.24
N ILE A 112 -1.31 0.86 11.99
CA ILE A 112 -0.38 -0.21 12.26
C ILE A 112 0.35 0.10 13.57
N GLU A 113 0.32 -0.83 14.51
CA GLU A 113 0.92 -0.67 15.84
C GLU A 113 2.39 -1.10 15.85
N THR A 114 3.20 -0.42 16.65
CA THR A 114 4.54 -0.87 17.04
C THR A 114 4.63 -0.88 18.56
N ASP A 115 4.99 -2.03 19.10
CA ASP A 115 4.93 -2.31 20.53
C ASP A 115 6.30 -2.37 21.18
N VAL A 116 6.35 -2.03 22.46
CA VAL A 116 7.43 -2.41 23.37
C VAL A 116 6.87 -3.37 24.41
N LEU A 117 7.31 -4.61 24.31
CA LEU A 117 6.97 -5.67 25.25
C LEU A 117 8.10 -5.88 26.25
N GLY A 118 7.76 -6.05 27.51
CA GLY A 118 8.66 -6.53 28.55
C GLY A 118 8.53 -8.03 28.75
N GLN A 119 9.64 -8.76 28.77
CA GLN A 119 9.69 -10.14 29.24
C GLN A 119 10.48 -10.20 30.54
N GLY A 120 9.83 -10.59 31.63
CA GLY A 120 10.39 -10.55 32.97
C GLY A 120 9.57 -9.66 33.89
N GLU A 121 10.23 -8.96 34.81
CA GLU A 121 9.54 -8.25 35.90
C GLU A 121 10.22 -6.92 36.26
N LEU A 122 9.41 -5.98 36.76
CA LEU A 122 9.88 -4.73 37.32
C LEU A 122 10.20 -4.91 38.81
N VAL A 123 11.48 -4.80 39.17
CA VAL A 123 11.96 -4.81 40.57
C VAL A 123 12.47 -3.42 40.94
N GLY A 124 11.71 -2.72 41.77
CA GLY A 124 11.94 -1.28 42.04
C GLY A 124 11.80 -0.49 40.74
N THR A 125 12.87 0.19 40.31
CA THR A 125 12.91 0.90 39.01
C THR A 125 13.71 0.14 37.93
N THR A 126 14.04 -1.12 38.17
CA THR A 126 14.82 -1.95 37.24
C THR A 126 13.95 -3.03 36.63
N TRP A 127 13.77 -2.99 35.30
CA TRP A 127 13.23 -4.11 34.55
C TRP A 127 14.29 -5.22 34.47
N ARG A 128 13.99 -6.41 34.98
CA ARG A 128 14.86 -7.60 34.93
C ARG A 128 14.36 -8.53 33.83
N GLY A 129 15.12 -8.62 32.75
CA GLY A 129 14.75 -9.39 31.55
C GLY A 129 14.79 -8.53 30.28
N PRO A 130 14.58 -9.11 29.09
CA PRO A 130 14.65 -8.35 27.85
C PRO A 130 13.43 -7.44 27.65
N LEU A 131 13.65 -6.37 26.89
CA LEU A 131 12.59 -5.64 26.20
C LEU A 131 12.56 -6.09 24.74
N VAL A 132 11.38 -6.14 24.14
CA VAL A 132 11.16 -6.49 22.75
C VAL A 132 10.46 -5.32 22.07
N LEU A 133 11.11 -4.72 21.07
CA LEU A 133 10.47 -3.81 20.12
C LEU A 133 9.87 -4.66 19.01
N GLN A 134 8.54 -4.74 18.94
CA GLN A 134 7.82 -5.57 17.98
C GLN A 134 7.16 -4.69 16.92
N GLY A 135 7.51 -4.91 15.66
CA GLY A 135 6.91 -4.21 14.53
C GLY A 135 5.85 -5.05 13.84
N HIS A 136 4.74 -4.41 13.48
CA HIS A 136 3.65 -5.01 12.72
C HIS A 136 3.55 -4.51 11.27
N GLY A 137 4.65 -4.00 10.70
CA GLY A 137 4.72 -3.61 9.29
C GLY A 137 4.49 -2.13 9.00
N ASP A 138 4.58 -1.24 9.99
CA ASP A 138 4.41 0.21 9.80
C ASP A 138 5.52 0.75 8.86
N PRO A 139 5.18 1.23 7.64
CA PRO A 139 6.16 1.78 6.71
C PRO A 139 6.65 3.19 7.10
N THR A 140 6.06 3.80 8.14
CA THR A 140 6.27 5.18 8.56
C THR A 140 7.01 5.32 9.89
N LEU A 141 7.23 4.22 10.62
CA LEU A 141 7.90 4.21 11.91
C LEU A 141 9.25 4.95 11.84
N SER A 142 9.40 5.97 12.67
CA SER A 142 10.55 6.87 12.65
C SER A 142 11.35 6.83 13.95
N HIS A 143 12.56 7.38 13.93
CA HIS A 143 13.31 7.61 15.17
C HIS A 143 12.58 8.55 16.15
N LEU A 144 11.64 9.39 15.69
CA LEU A 144 10.81 10.21 16.58
C LEU A 144 9.88 9.33 17.40
N ASP A 145 9.27 8.33 16.77
CA ASP A 145 8.37 7.38 17.41
C ASP A 145 9.12 6.51 18.41
N LEU A 146 10.35 6.11 18.10
CA LEU A 146 11.21 5.43 19.08
C LEU A 146 11.46 6.28 20.34
N ARG A 147 11.58 7.61 20.20
CA ARG A 147 11.70 8.52 21.37
C ARG A 147 10.39 8.60 22.15
N VAL A 148 9.24 8.49 21.49
CA VAL A 148 7.93 8.41 22.15
C VAL A 148 7.83 7.11 22.96
N LEU A 149 8.09 5.96 22.33
CA LEU A 149 8.13 4.65 23.00
C LEU A 149 9.08 4.64 24.21
N ALA A 150 10.30 5.16 24.05
CA ALA A 150 11.28 5.22 25.12
C ALA A 150 10.82 6.10 26.30
N ARG A 151 10.10 7.18 26.02
CA ARG A 151 9.51 8.06 27.04
C ARG A 151 8.37 7.38 27.77
N GLN A 152 7.53 6.62 27.08
CA GLN A 152 6.47 5.83 27.71
C GLN A 152 7.08 4.78 28.64
N VAL A 153 8.10 4.03 28.20
CA VAL A 153 8.85 3.08 29.06
C VAL A 153 9.40 3.76 30.32
N ARG A 154 9.99 4.94 30.19
CA ARG A 154 10.47 5.73 31.34
C ARG A 154 9.33 6.14 32.29
N THR A 155 8.19 6.53 31.71
CA THR A 155 6.99 6.97 32.46
C THR A 155 6.34 5.81 33.20
N ALA A 156 6.46 4.58 32.67
CA ALA A 156 6.08 3.34 33.36
C ALA A 156 6.98 2.98 34.57
N GLY A 157 7.91 3.86 34.96
CA GLY A 157 8.77 3.71 36.14
C GLY A 157 10.09 2.98 35.89
N ILE A 158 10.35 2.54 34.65
CA ILE A 158 11.57 1.83 34.29
C ILE A 158 12.72 2.84 34.12
N ARG A 159 13.72 2.77 34.99
CA ARG A 159 14.95 3.60 34.94
C ARG A 159 16.17 2.80 34.49
N LYS A 160 16.12 1.47 34.61
CA LYS A 160 17.17 0.55 34.17
C LYS A 160 16.56 -0.70 33.55
N VAL A 161 17.12 -1.17 32.45
CA VAL A 161 16.84 -2.47 31.83
C VAL A 161 18.05 -3.37 32.03
N ALA A 162 17.91 -4.34 32.91
CA ALA A 162 18.89 -5.39 33.19
C ALA A 162 18.63 -6.59 32.26
N GLY A 163 18.74 -6.35 30.96
CA GLY A 163 18.51 -7.34 29.91
C GLY A 163 18.78 -6.77 28.52
N SER A 164 18.60 -7.60 27.50
CA SER A 164 18.78 -7.22 26.09
C SER A 164 17.59 -6.39 25.57
N VAL A 165 17.81 -5.68 24.46
CA VAL A 165 16.73 -5.11 23.64
C VAL A 165 16.64 -5.95 22.38
N LEU A 166 15.50 -6.57 22.15
CA LEU A 166 15.24 -7.45 21.01
C LEU A 166 14.39 -6.71 19.99
N GLY A 167 14.73 -6.82 18.71
CA GLY A 167 13.87 -6.38 17.62
C GLY A 167 13.14 -7.58 17.04
N ASP A 168 11.81 -7.54 17.10
CA ASP A 168 10.92 -8.57 16.59
C ASP A 168 10.24 -8.11 15.30
N GLU A 169 10.55 -8.84 14.23
CA GLU A 169 9.99 -8.65 12.89
C GLU A 169 9.19 -9.88 12.42
N SER A 170 8.86 -10.80 13.33
CA SER A 170 8.25 -12.09 13.01
C SER A 170 6.82 -12.00 12.48
N TYR A 171 6.20 -10.82 12.56
CA TYR A 171 4.91 -10.55 11.95
C TYR A 171 4.92 -10.75 10.43
N PHE A 172 6.06 -10.50 9.77
CA PHE A 172 6.29 -10.84 8.36
C PHE A 172 7.32 -11.96 8.21
N ASP A 173 7.35 -12.57 7.02
CA ASP A 173 8.45 -13.46 6.66
C ASP A 173 9.81 -12.71 6.61
N SER A 174 10.90 -13.47 6.54
CA SER A 174 12.26 -12.91 6.51
C SER A 174 12.76 -12.50 5.11
N ARG A 175 11.91 -12.50 4.08
CA ARG A 175 12.28 -12.11 2.72
C ARG A 175 12.39 -10.59 2.63
N ARG A 176 13.58 -10.11 2.24
CA ARG A 176 13.89 -8.66 2.12
C ARG A 176 13.54 -8.04 0.78
N THR A 177 13.10 -8.85 -0.18
CA THR A 177 12.78 -8.46 -1.56
C THR A 177 11.51 -9.19 -2.01
N ALA A 178 10.88 -8.70 -3.07
CA ALA A 178 9.73 -9.36 -3.68
C ALA A 178 10.14 -10.23 -4.90
N PRO A 179 9.29 -11.21 -5.31
CA PRO A 179 9.59 -12.07 -6.45
C PRO A 179 9.70 -11.31 -7.78
N GLY A 180 10.72 -11.63 -8.57
CA GLY A 180 10.96 -11.03 -9.90
C GLY A 180 11.72 -9.70 -9.87
N TRP A 181 12.08 -9.19 -8.69
CA TRP A 181 12.93 -8.01 -8.57
C TRP A 181 14.32 -8.23 -9.16
N LYS A 182 14.83 -7.21 -9.84
CA LYS A 182 16.24 -7.15 -10.23
C LYS A 182 17.10 -6.92 -8.98
N PRO A 183 18.33 -7.45 -8.92
CA PRO A 183 19.25 -7.17 -7.81
C PRO A 183 19.43 -5.68 -7.53
N SER A 184 19.43 -4.85 -8.59
CA SER A 184 19.57 -3.40 -8.49
C SER A 184 18.38 -2.70 -7.83
N PHE A 185 17.22 -3.32 -7.68
CA PHE A 185 16.05 -2.71 -7.01
C PHE A 185 16.17 -2.75 -5.49
N TYR A 186 16.90 -3.72 -4.96
CA TYR A 186 17.21 -3.78 -3.54
C TYR A 186 18.05 -2.56 -3.14
N ILE A 187 17.61 -1.83 -2.11
CA ILE A 187 18.17 -0.57 -1.60
C ILE A 187 17.91 0.64 -2.52
N ASN A 188 18.04 0.51 -3.84
CA ASN A 188 17.88 1.67 -4.74
C ASN A 188 16.41 2.03 -5.01
N GLU A 189 15.53 1.03 -5.15
CA GLU A 189 14.10 1.23 -5.42
C GLU A 189 13.23 0.95 -4.19
N SER A 190 13.72 0.12 -3.27
CA SER A 190 13.08 -0.20 -2.00
C SER A 190 14.10 -0.57 -0.95
N ALA A 191 13.89 -0.07 0.27
CA ALA A 191 14.59 -0.56 1.45
C ALA A 191 14.28 -2.06 1.69
N PRO A 192 15.12 -2.78 2.46
CA PRO A 192 14.87 -4.16 2.84
C PRO A 192 13.52 -4.33 3.55
N LEU A 193 12.71 -5.27 3.06
CA LEU A 193 11.37 -5.54 3.60
C LEU A 193 11.47 -6.24 4.97
N SER A 194 10.72 -5.73 5.95
CA SER A 194 10.63 -6.28 7.30
C SER A 194 9.38 -5.72 7.99
N ALA A 195 8.82 -6.44 8.96
CA ALA A 195 7.75 -5.91 9.79
C ALA A 195 8.23 -4.82 10.77
N LEU A 196 9.55 -4.73 11.00
CA LEU A 196 10.14 -3.73 11.87
C LEU A 196 11.23 -2.95 11.13
N THR A 197 10.84 -1.79 10.60
CA THR A 197 11.73 -0.87 9.89
C THR A 197 11.61 0.53 10.47
N VAL A 198 12.72 1.11 10.93
CA VAL A 198 12.78 2.49 11.41
C VAL A 198 13.41 3.35 10.33
N ASP A 199 12.82 4.50 10.02
CA ASP A 199 13.30 5.44 8.99
C ASP A 199 13.68 4.72 7.68
N ARG A 200 12.83 3.78 7.26
CA ARG A 200 13.05 2.94 6.06
C ARG A 200 14.41 2.21 6.09
N THR A 201 14.76 1.65 7.24
CA THR A 201 16.02 0.91 7.53
C THR A 201 17.29 1.78 7.60
N TRP A 202 17.16 3.11 7.57
CA TRP A 202 18.30 3.98 7.75
C TRP A 202 18.88 3.83 9.16
N PHE A 203 20.15 3.47 9.24
CA PHE A 203 20.85 3.19 10.47
C PHE A 203 22.17 3.96 10.48
N HIS A 204 22.17 5.08 11.21
CA HIS A 204 23.24 6.08 11.27
C HIS A 204 23.59 6.71 9.91
N ASP A 205 24.33 6.00 9.07
CA ASP A 205 24.91 6.46 7.81
C ASP A 205 24.62 5.56 6.60
N HIS A 206 23.90 4.45 6.78
CA HIS A 206 23.58 3.51 5.71
C HIS A 206 22.23 2.79 5.90
N HIS A 207 21.74 2.14 4.85
CA HIS A 207 20.60 1.22 4.96
C HIS A 207 21.03 -0.13 5.54
N SER A 208 20.50 -0.49 6.70
CA SER A 208 20.77 -1.78 7.34
C SER A 208 20.10 -2.93 6.60
N ARG A 209 20.87 -4.00 6.34
CA ARG A 209 20.36 -5.26 5.77
C ARG A 209 19.76 -6.20 6.84
N VAL A 210 19.80 -5.80 8.11
CA VAL A 210 19.22 -6.54 9.25
C VAL A 210 18.28 -5.61 10.02
N PRO A 211 17.09 -5.29 9.46
CA PRO A 211 16.26 -4.18 9.94
C PRO A 211 15.90 -4.26 11.42
N ALA A 212 15.47 -5.44 11.89
CA ALA A 212 15.07 -5.64 13.28
C ALA A 212 16.21 -5.39 14.29
N ALA A 213 17.43 -5.84 13.98
CA ALA A 213 18.58 -5.60 14.86
C ALA A 213 18.97 -4.11 14.88
N ALA A 214 18.88 -3.42 13.74
CA ALA A 214 19.11 -1.98 13.66
C ALA A 214 18.03 -1.18 14.42
N ALA A 215 16.76 -1.54 14.28
CA ALA A 215 15.66 -0.94 15.04
C ALA A 215 15.85 -1.12 16.55
N ALA A 216 16.23 -2.32 17.01
CA ALA A 216 16.55 -2.59 18.41
C ALA A 216 17.71 -1.72 18.93
N ALA A 217 18.74 -1.51 18.12
CA ALA A 217 19.86 -0.64 18.46
C ALA A 217 19.43 0.83 18.57
N LEU A 218 18.68 1.35 17.59
CA LEU A 218 18.13 2.71 17.62
C LEU A 218 17.20 2.91 18.82
N PHE A 219 16.38 1.92 19.17
CA PHE A 219 15.50 2.01 20.32
C PHE A 219 16.26 1.96 21.65
N LYS A 220 17.33 1.15 21.73
CA LYS A 220 18.26 1.19 22.86
C LYS A 220 18.90 2.58 23.03
N ASP A 221 19.25 3.24 21.93
CA ASP A 221 19.78 4.61 21.97
C ASP A 221 18.70 5.61 22.42
N ALA A 222 17.46 5.46 21.94
CA ALA A 222 16.32 6.28 22.38
C ALA A 222 16.03 6.11 23.89
N LEU A 223 16.06 4.88 24.42
CA LEU A 223 15.95 4.59 25.86
C LEU A 223 17.02 5.32 26.67
N ARG A 224 18.28 5.24 26.23
CA ARG A 224 19.42 5.92 26.88
C ARG A 224 19.26 7.43 26.86
N ALA A 225 18.80 7.99 25.74
CA ALA A 225 18.52 9.42 25.62
C ALA A 225 17.39 9.88 26.55
N GLN A 226 16.44 9.00 26.90
CA GLN A 226 15.42 9.25 27.92
C GLN A 226 15.90 8.97 29.35
N GLY A 227 17.18 8.65 29.56
CA GLY A 227 17.74 8.35 30.88
C GLY A 227 17.36 6.97 31.42
N VAL A 228 17.01 6.03 30.55
CA VAL A 228 16.84 4.61 30.89
C VAL A 228 18.13 3.87 30.60
N ALA A 229 18.83 3.41 31.64
CA ALA A 229 20.09 2.69 31.48
C ALA A 229 19.85 1.27 30.95
N VAL A 230 20.50 0.87 29.86
CA VAL A 230 20.36 -0.48 29.27
C VAL A 230 21.70 -1.21 29.30
N THR A 231 21.76 -2.33 30.02
CA THR A 231 23.01 -3.11 30.21
C THR A 231 23.23 -4.20 29.17
N GLY A 232 22.16 -4.78 28.62
CA GLY A 232 22.27 -5.85 27.62
C GLY A 232 22.53 -5.35 26.20
N ARG A 233 22.69 -6.29 25.27
CA ARG A 233 22.91 -6.01 23.84
C ARG A 233 21.59 -5.70 23.13
N ALA A 234 21.67 -4.98 22.01
CA ALA A 234 20.57 -4.86 21.06
C ALA A 234 20.78 -5.90 19.94
N THR A 235 19.77 -6.70 19.62
CA THR A 235 19.85 -7.75 18.60
C THR A 235 18.47 -8.11 18.07
N ARG A 236 18.39 -8.93 17.01
CA ARG A 236 17.14 -9.57 16.60
C ARG A 236 16.69 -10.58 17.66
N GLY A 237 15.38 -10.69 17.88
CA GLY A 237 14.75 -11.72 18.70
C GLY A 237 13.24 -11.79 18.42
N THR A 238 12.52 -12.66 19.11
CA THR A 238 11.06 -12.77 19.00
C THR A 238 10.47 -12.71 20.39
N ALA A 239 9.32 -12.07 20.53
CA ALA A 239 8.54 -12.05 21.75
C ALA A 239 8.17 -13.48 22.16
N GLY A 240 8.44 -13.84 23.41
CA GLY A 240 7.95 -15.08 24.01
C GLY A 240 6.49 -14.95 24.46
N PRO A 241 5.88 -16.05 24.92
CA PRO A 241 4.45 -16.09 25.25
C PRO A 241 4.09 -15.20 26.46
N ASP A 242 5.00 -15.08 27.43
CA ASP A 242 4.78 -14.30 28.64
C ASP A 242 5.41 -12.91 28.50
N THR A 243 4.62 -11.97 27.99
CA THR A 243 5.00 -10.57 27.78
C THR A 243 4.04 -9.61 28.47
N GLN A 244 4.57 -8.46 28.88
CA GLN A 244 3.79 -7.32 29.35
C GLN A 244 3.95 -6.17 28.34
N GLN A 245 2.85 -5.60 27.84
CA GLN A 245 2.92 -4.39 27.03
C GLN A 245 3.35 -3.20 27.91
N LEU A 246 4.39 -2.48 27.49
CA LEU A 246 4.99 -1.37 28.24
C LEU A 246 4.83 -0.01 27.54
N ALA A 247 4.76 -0.02 26.21
CA ALA A 247 4.56 1.16 25.38
C ALA A 247 4.08 0.75 23.99
N ASP A 248 3.39 1.65 23.32
CA ASP A 248 2.91 1.49 21.95
C ASP A 248 2.94 2.83 21.20
N VAL A 249 3.00 2.74 19.87
CA VAL A 249 2.74 3.85 18.95
C VAL A 249 1.94 3.34 17.76
N LEU A 250 1.09 4.20 17.23
CA LEU A 250 0.27 3.92 16.05
C LEU A 250 0.81 4.72 14.85
N SER A 251 0.85 4.09 13.68
CA SER A 251 1.09 4.76 12.40
C SER A 251 0.02 5.82 12.12
N PRO A 252 0.22 6.73 11.14
CA PRO A 252 -0.89 7.48 10.55
C PRO A 252 -1.97 6.53 9.99
N PRO A 253 -3.21 7.01 9.81
CA PRO A 253 -4.28 6.23 9.17
C PRO A 253 -3.89 5.70 7.80
N LEU A 254 -4.38 4.52 7.43
CA LEU A 254 -4.11 3.84 6.16
C LEU A 254 -4.40 4.74 4.96
N ALA A 255 -5.43 5.58 5.02
CA ALA A 255 -5.73 6.56 3.98
C ALA A 255 -4.54 7.51 3.70
N GLU A 256 -3.81 7.93 4.74
CA GLU A 256 -2.63 8.78 4.59
C GLU A 256 -1.43 8.00 4.04
N ILE A 257 -1.21 6.78 4.52
CA ILE A 257 -0.14 5.89 4.04
C ILE A 257 -0.34 5.60 2.55
N ALA A 258 -1.56 5.21 2.15
CA ALA A 258 -1.91 4.97 0.76
C ALA A 258 -1.79 6.25 -0.10
N ARG A 259 -2.17 7.41 0.45
CA ARG A 259 -2.00 8.70 -0.24
C ARG A 259 -0.54 9.02 -0.52
N PHE A 260 0.37 8.78 0.43
CA PHE A 260 1.80 8.93 0.18
C PHE A 260 2.28 7.93 -0.88
N MET A 261 1.92 6.65 -0.73
CA MET A 261 2.28 5.58 -1.65
C MET A 261 1.89 5.87 -3.09
N ASP A 262 0.65 6.24 -3.35
CA ASP A 262 0.17 6.42 -4.72
C ASP A 262 0.67 7.71 -5.37
N ARG A 263 0.71 8.80 -4.60
CA ARG A 263 1.12 10.12 -5.08
C ARG A 263 2.61 10.18 -5.42
N GLU A 264 3.45 9.65 -4.53
CA GLU A 264 4.91 9.62 -4.71
C GLU A 264 5.38 8.32 -5.39
N SER A 265 4.48 7.36 -5.58
CA SER A 265 4.75 6.06 -6.20
C SER A 265 5.73 5.20 -5.40
N ASP A 266 5.67 5.24 -4.07
CA ASP A 266 6.63 4.60 -3.18
C ASP A 266 6.53 3.06 -3.22
N ASN A 267 7.61 2.39 -3.63
CA ASN A 267 7.61 0.93 -3.78
C ASN A 267 7.62 0.22 -2.43
N PHE A 268 8.43 0.70 -1.49
CA PHE A 268 8.58 0.08 -0.17
C PHE A 268 7.26 0.04 0.60
N THR A 269 6.52 1.16 0.64
CA THR A 269 5.19 1.22 1.27
C THR A 269 4.24 0.23 0.60
N ALA A 270 4.27 0.10 -0.72
CA ALA A 270 3.41 -0.86 -1.42
C ALA A 270 3.70 -2.32 -1.06
N GLU A 271 4.98 -2.68 -0.92
CA GLU A 271 5.35 -4.03 -0.50
C GLU A 271 4.98 -4.33 0.96
N LEU A 272 5.12 -3.36 1.87
CA LEU A 272 4.73 -3.53 3.27
C LEU A 272 3.21 -3.62 3.40
N LEU A 273 2.43 -2.79 2.70
CA LEU A 273 0.97 -2.92 2.68
C LEU A 273 0.50 -4.24 2.07
N LEU A 274 1.18 -4.74 1.04
CA LEU A 274 0.88 -6.06 0.49
C LEU A 274 1.14 -7.16 1.53
N LYS A 275 2.27 -7.12 2.23
CA LYS A 275 2.56 -8.07 3.32
C LYS A 275 1.58 -7.92 4.49
N GLN A 276 1.11 -6.71 4.77
CA GLN A 276 0.08 -6.44 5.79
C GLN A 276 -1.23 -7.17 5.46
N LEU A 277 -1.71 -7.06 4.22
CA LEU A 277 -2.88 -7.80 3.75
C LEU A 277 -2.70 -9.32 3.89
N GLY A 278 -1.48 -9.82 3.71
CA GLY A 278 -1.14 -11.22 3.93
C GLY A 278 -1.12 -11.62 5.41
N ALA A 279 -0.74 -10.71 6.30
CA ALA A 279 -0.66 -10.96 7.74
C ALA A 279 -2.03 -10.95 8.41
N VAL A 280 -2.92 -10.02 8.03
CA VAL A 280 -4.28 -9.93 8.60
C VAL A 280 -5.10 -11.19 8.28
N ASN A 281 -4.84 -11.82 7.13
CA ASN A 281 -5.53 -13.04 6.70
C ASN A 281 -4.76 -14.34 6.99
N GLY A 282 -3.61 -14.26 7.67
CA GLY A 282 -2.70 -15.38 7.87
C GLY A 282 -1.99 -15.35 9.23
N ALA A 283 -1.13 -16.34 9.49
CA ALA A 283 -0.31 -16.33 10.70
C ALA A 283 0.94 -15.43 10.56
N VAL A 284 1.41 -15.20 9.32
CA VAL A 284 2.60 -14.42 8.99
C VAL A 284 2.37 -13.69 7.66
N GLY A 285 2.74 -12.42 7.58
CA GLY A 285 2.65 -11.62 6.36
C GLY A 285 3.69 -12.01 5.31
N THR A 286 3.19 -12.51 4.18
CA THR A 286 4.00 -12.88 3.02
C THR A 286 3.52 -12.11 1.78
N THR A 287 4.40 -11.85 0.83
CA THR A 287 4.03 -11.22 -0.45
C THR A 287 2.99 -12.06 -1.20
N ALA A 288 3.13 -13.39 -1.18
CA ALA A 288 2.19 -14.31 -1.82
C ALA A 288 0.81 -14.33 -1.13
N GLY A 289 0.78 -14.29 0.21
CA GLY A 289 -0.45 -14.17 0.98
C GLY A 289 -1.16 -12.84 0.68
N GLY A 290 -0.40 -11.75 0.64
CA GLY A 290 -0.90 -10.44 0.22
C GLY A 290 -1.50 -10.43 -1.18
N ALA A 291 -0.78 -10.98 -2.16
CA ALA A 291 -1.27 -11.09 -3.54
C ALA A 291 -2.58 -11.92 -3.64
N THR A 292 -2.70 -12.95 -2.80
CA THR A 292 -3.93 -13.75 -2.69
C THR A 292 -5.08 -12.94 -2.09
N ALA A 293 -4.81 -12.16 -1.03
CA ALA A 293 -5.78 -11.26 -0.42
C ALA A 293 -6.27 -10.21 -1.42
N VAL A 294 -5.36 -9.52 -2.12
CA VAL A 294 -5.70 -8.55 -3.19
C VAL A 294 -6.62 -9.20 -4.22
N ARG A 295 -6.27 -10.38 -4.73
CA ARG A 295 -7.10 -11.06 -5.73
C ARG A 295 -8.49 -11.44 -5.20
N THR A 296 -8.60 -11.74 -3.91
CA THR A 296 -9.87 -12.05 -3.25
C THR A 296 -10.75 -10.80 -3.21
N GLU A 297 -10.23 -9.68 -2.72
CA GLU A 297 -10.93 -8.39 -2.70
C GLU A 297 -11.42 -7.97 -4.09
N LEU A 298 -10.57 -8.11 -5.12
CA LEU A 298 -10.98 -7.83 -6.50
C LEU A 298 -12.13 -8.72 -6.97
N THR A 299 -12.11 -10.01 -6.60
CA THR A 299 -13.16 -10.95 -6.99
C THR A 299 -14.47 -10.67 -6.27
N GLU A 300 -14.42 -10.36 -4.98
CA GLU A 300 -15.59 -10.02 -4.16
C GLU A 300 -16.25 -8.71 -4.64
N ALA A 301 -15.45 -7.77 -5.12
CA ALA A 301 -15.92 -6.54 -5.77
C ALA A 301 -16.49 -6.74 -7.18
N GLY A 302 -16.52 -7.97 -7.71
CA GLY A 302 -16.98 -8.27 -9.07
C GLY A 302 -16.04 -7.78 -10.17
N ILE A 303 -14.77 -7.48 -9.85
CA ILE A 303 -13.77 -7.00 -10.81
C ILE A 303 -13.22 -8.21 -11.59
N PRO A 304 -13.20 -8.18 -12.94
CA PRO A 304 -12.68 -9.29 -13.73
C PRO A 304 -11.18 -9.57 -13.45
N VAL A 305 -10.88 -10.71 -12.84
CA VAL A 305 -9.51 -11.15 -12.53
C VAL A 305 -8.89 -12.07 -13.61
N ALA A 306 -9.60 -12.34 -14.70
CA ALA A 306 -9.04 -13.07 -15.83
C ALA A 306 -7.88 -12.26 -16.45
N GLY A 307 -6.68 -12.85 -16.54
CA GLY A 307 -5.47 -12.17 -17.01
C GLY A 307 -4.79 -11.27 -15.98
N VAL A 308 -5.29 -11.22 -14.74
CA VAL A 308 -4.65 -10.55 -13.60
C VAL A 308 -3.70 -11.51 -12.88
N ARG A 309 -2.49 -11.05 -12.59
CA ARG A 309 -1.47 -11.74 -11.81
C ARG A 309 -0.70 -10.72 -10.99
N ILE A 310 -0.91 -10.75 -9.68
CA ILE A 310 -0.20 -9.95 -8.68
C ILE A 310 1.00 -10.77 -8.18
N VAL A 311 2.23 -10.26 -8.31
CA VAL A 311 3.46 -10.93 -7.87
C VAL A 311 4.20 -10.10 -6.83
N ASP A 312 4.16 -8.78 -6.94
CA ASP A 312 4.59 -7.83 -5.91
C ASP A 312 3.54 -6.73 -5.68
N GLY A 313 3.78 -5.82 -4.75
CA GLY A 313 2.84 -4.72 -4.45
C GLY A 313 3.14 -3.46 -5.27
N SER A 314 4.38 -3.29 -5.72
CA SER A 314 4.88 -2.05 -6.28
C SER A 314 4.74 -1.93 -7.80
N GLY A 315 4.61 -3.06 -8.51
CA GLY A 315 4.67 -3.17 -9.96
C GLY A 315 6.09 -3.16 -10.53
N LEU A 316 7.11 -3.42 -9.69
CA LEU A 316 8.50 -3.54 -10.15
C LEU A 316 8.72 -4.88 -10.86
N SER A 317 7.98 -5.92 -10.47
CA SER A 317 8.11 -7.25 -11.03
C SER A 317 7.69 -7.27 -12.50
N PRO A 318 8.54 -7.76 -13.42
CA PRO A 318 8.13 -7.99 -14.80
C PRO A 318 7.13 -9.15 -14.94
N LEU A 319 6.82 -9.84 -13.83
CA LEU A 319 5.88 -10.95 -13.76
C LEU A 319 4.44 -10.50 -13.50
N ASP A 320 4.23 -9.26 -13.04
CA ASP A 320 2.90 -8.70 -12.79
C ASP A 320 2.10 -8.56 -14.09
N ARG A 321 0.80 -8.82 -14.00
CA ARG A 321 -0.13 -8.61 -15.10
C ARG A 321 -1.39 -7.96 -14.57
N LEU A 322 -1.79 -6.85 -15.17
CA LEU A 322 -3.13 -6.30 -15.05
C LEU A 322 -3.75 -6.11 -16.43
N THR A 323 -5.07 -5.97 -16.47
CA THR A 323 -5.83 -5.60 -17.66
C THR A 323 -6.38 -4.19 -17.50
N ALA A 324 -6.67 -3.51 -18.62
CA ALA A 324 -7.28 -2.18 -18.56
C ALA A 324 -8.69 -2.25 -17.95
N HIS A 325 -9.43 -3.34 -18.19
CA HIS A 325 -10.72 -3.61 -17.54
C HIS A 325 -10.59 -3.78 -16.03
N ALA A 326 -9.63 -4.57 -15.54
CA ALA A 326 -9.43 -4.73 -14.10
C ALA A 326 -9.12 -3.39 -13.42
N ILE A 327 -8.25 -2.57 -14.02
CA ILE A 327 -7.91 -1.25 -13.48
C ILE A 327 -9.10 -0.30 -13.47
N VAL A 328 -9.86 -0.22 -14.57
CA VAL A 328 -11.09 0.61 -14.57
C VAL A 328 -12.13 0.07 -13.60
N GLY A 329 -12.22 -1.25 -13.43
CA GLY A 329 -13.06 -1.89 -12.41
C GLY A 329 -12.70 -1.44 -10.99
N MET A 330 -11.42 -1.51 -10.62
CA MET A 330 -10.92 -1.02 -9.32
C MET A 330 -11.26 0.46 -9.08
N LEU A 331 -10.98 1.31 -10.08
CA LEU A 331 -11.26 2.74 -9.99
C LEU A 331 -12.76 3.02 -9.85
N ARG A 332 -13.62 2.27 -10.54
CA ARG A 332 -15.08 2.41 -10.45
C ARG A 332 -15.62 1.91 -9.12
N ALA A 333 -15.20 0.74 -8.66
CA ALA A 333 -15.61 0.18 -7.38
C ALA A 333 -15.24 1.16 -6.24
N ALA A 334 -14.02 1.69 -6.25
CA ALA A 334 -13.62 2.74 -5.30
C ALA A 334 -14.46 4.02 -5.44
N TRP A 335 -14.81 4.43 -6.65
CA TRP A 335 -15.62 5.64 -6.89
C TRP A 335 -17.07 5.52 -6.39
N GLU A 336 -17.62 4.31 -6.44
CA GLU A 336 -19.01 3.98 -6.09
C GLU A 336 -19.15 3.70 -4.58
N ASP A 337 -18.10 3.25 -3.90
CA ASP A 337 -18.08 3.01 -2.45
C ASP A 337 -17.90 4.32 -1.65
N PRO A 338 -18.87 4.74 -0.81
CA PRO A 338 -18.80 6.01 -0.07
C PRO A 338 -17.70 6.03 1.00
N THR A 339 -17.26 4.89 1.51
CA THR A 339 -16.20 4.78 2.53
C THR A 339 -14.81 4.82 1.90
N ILE A 340 -14.66 4.33 0.67
CA ILE A 340 -13.37 4.22 -0.04
C ILE A 340 -13.13 5.39 -0.99
N LYS A 341 -14.18 5.99 -1.56
CA LYS A 341 -14.05 7.02 -2.62
C LYS A 341 -13.10 8.15 -2.27
N VAL A 342 -13.32 8.80 -1.13
CA VAL A 342 -12.51 9.95 -0.72
C VAL A 342 -11.05 9.57 -0.49
N PRO A 343 -10.72 8.56 0.35
CA PRO A 343 -9.33 8.17 0.58
C PRO A 343 -8.65 7.67 -0.72
N PHE A 344 -9.34 6.90 -1.55
CA PHE A 344 -8.78 6.37 -2.80
C PHE A 344 -8.52 7.46 -3.84
N VAL A 345 -9.52 8.32 -4.12
CA VAL A 345 -9.38 9.37 -5.16
C VAL A 345 -8.35 10.42 -4.73
N SER A 346 -8.32 10.77 -3.44
CA SER A 346 -7.37 11.75 -2.91
C SER A 346 -5.92 11.24 -2.89
N ALA A 347 -5.71 9.92 -2.94
CA ALA A 347 -4.38 9.31 -3.03
C ALA A 347 -3.68 9.59 -4.37
N LEU A 348 -4.43 9.82 -5.44
CA LEU A 348 -3.89 9.99 -6.79
C LEU A 348 -3.13 11.32 -6.97
N ALA A 349 -2.14 11.31 -7.86
CA ALA A 349 -1.43 12.52 -8.27
C ALA A 349 -2.31 13.43 -9.13
N ILE A 350 -2.11 14.74 -9.04
CA ILE A 350 -2.93 15.73 -9.77
C ILE A 350 -2.08 16.38 -10.88
N ALA A 351 -2.57 16.29 -12.12
CA ALA A 351 -1.95 16.90 -13.30
C ALA A 351 -1.56 18.36 -13.10
N GLY A 352 -0.28 18.66 -13.30
CA GLY A 352 0.28 20.01 -13.19
C GLY A 352 0.35 20.56 -11.76
N ARG A 353 0.13 19.73 -10.73
CA ARG A 353 0.06 20.17 -9.32
C ARG A 353 0.86 19.32 -8.33
N SER A 354 0.78 17.99 -8.38
CA SER A 354 1.35 17.14 -7.32
C SER A 354 1.83 15.78 -7.82
N GLY A 355 2.66 15.13 -7.00
CA GLY A 355 3.19 13.78 -7.22
C GLY A 355 3.87 13.62 -8.57
N THR A 356 3.77 12.42 -9.12
CA THR A 356 4.37 12.06 -10.42
C THR A 356 3.75 12.74 -11.65
N LEU A 357 2.67 13.52 -11.46
CA LEU A 357 2.01 14.29 -12.52
C LEU A 357 2.29 15.81 -12.42
N LYS A 358 3.07 16.28 -11.44
CA LYS A 358 3.34 17.72 -11.22
C LYS A 358 3.88 18.46 -12.45
N ASP A 359 4.70 17.79 -13.26
CA ASP A 359 5.34 18.36 -14.46
C ASP A 359 4.63 17.99 -15.78
N ARG A 360 3.58 17.17 -15.71
CA ARG A 360 2.77 16.72 -16.86
C ARG A 360 1.46 17.52 -16.93
N MET A 361 0.96 17.76 -18.15
CA MET A 361 -0.34 18.42 -18.37
C MET A 361 -0.49 19.75 -17.60
N ARG A 362 0.55 20.61 -17.66
CA ARG A 362 0.64 21.85 -16.87
C ARG A 362 -0.31 22.97 -17.29
N GLY A 363 -1.01 22.86 -18.42
CA GLY A 363 -1.98 23.84 -18.91
C GLY A 363 -3.40 23.28 -19.00
N PRO A 364 -4.42 24.15 -19.12
CA PRO A 364 -5.76 23.71 -19.47
C PRO A 364 -5.76 22.97 -20.82
N PRO A 365 -6.72 22.07 -21.05
CA PRO A 365 -7.85 21.73 -20.17
C PRO A 365 -7.52 20.70 -19.08
N ALA A 366 -6.34 20.09 -19.08
CA ALA A 366 -6.03 18.94 -18.23
C ALA A 366 -5.48 19.31 -16.83
N ARG A 367 -4.84 20.48 -16.68
CA ARG A 367 -4.27 20.93 -15.40
C ARG A 367 -5.32 20.91 -14.28
N GLY A 368 -5.04 20.22 -13.19
CA GLY A 368 -5.88 20.19 -11.99
C GLY A 368 -7.14 19.35 -12.09
N VAL A 369 -7.48 18.78 -13.25
CA VAL A 369 -8.71 17.99 -13.43
C VAL A 369 -8.45 16.53 -13.83
N VAL A 370 -7.20 16.19 -14.17
CA VAL A 370 -6.75 14.80 -14.33
C VAL A 370 -6.10 14.37 -13.03
N LEU A 371 -6.68 13.35 -12.40
CA LEU A 371 -6.15 12.67 -11.23
C LEU A 371 -5.72 11.28 -11.69
N GLY A 372 -4.50 10.84 -11.37
CA GLY A 372 -4.11 9.51 -11.79
C GLY A 372 -2.84 8.95 -11.15
N LYS A 373 -2.73 7.65 -11.28
CA LYS A 373 -1.52 6.88 -10.96
C LYS A 373 -0.73 6.67 -12.23
N THR A 374 0.56 7.01 -12.16
CA THR A 374 1.53 6.70 -13.22
C THR A 374 2.26 5.41 -12.92
N GLY A 375 2.72 4.74 -13.97
CA GLY A 375 3.71 3.65 -13.91
C GLY A 375 4.77 3.81 -15.00
N THR A 376 6.03 3.51 -14.70
CA THR A 376 7.11 3.48 -15.70
C THR A 376 8.18 2.46 -15.32
N THR A 377 8.49 1.54 -16.21
CA THR A 377 9.67 0.65 -16.19
C THR A 377 10.27 0.60 -17.60
N SER A 378 11.32 -0.20 -17.82
CA SER A 378 11.83 -0.44 -19.18
C SER A 378 10.81 -1.15 -20.09
N LEU A 379 9.89 -1.92 -19.50
CA LEU A 379 8.91 -2.74 -20.24
C LEU A 379 7.53 -2.09 -20.35
N ALA A 380 7.23 -1.10 -19.51
CA ALA A 380 5.87 -0.60 -19.32
C ALA A 380 5.82 0.91 -19.07
N SER A 381 4.80 1.56 -19.60
CA SER A 381 4.37 2.88 -19.16
C SER A 381 2.85 2.91 -19.07
N ALA A 382 2.34 3.48 -17.99
CA ALA A 382 0.92 3.46 -17.68
C ALA A 382 0.45 4.79 -17.07
N LEU A 383 -0.82 5.12 -17.32
CA LEU A 383 -1.56 6.18 -16.65
C LEU A 383 -3.03 5.75 -16.52
N SER A 384 -3.54 5.73 -15.29
CA SER A 384 -4.94 5.41 -15.00
C SER A 384 -5.49 6.30 -13.90
N GLY A 385 -6.78 6.63 -13.96
CA GLY A 385 -7.43 7.48 -12.96
C GLY A 385 -8.68 8.15 -13.48
N PHE A 386 -8.91 9.40 -13.07
CA PHE A 386 -10.14 10.15 -13.31
C PHE A 386 -9.88 11.46 -14.06
N VAL A 387 -10.88 11.90 -14.83
CA VAL A 387 -10.90 13.21 -15.48
C VAL A 387 -12.22 13.92 -15.17
N ARG A 388 -12.13 15.14 -14.60
CA ARG A 388 -13.28 16.01 -14.26
C ARG A 388 -14.38 15.33 -13.42
N GLN A 389 -14.05 14.31 -12.63
CA GLN A 389 -15.03 13.49 -11.89
C GLN A 389 -16.11 12.83 -12.78
N ARG A 390 -15.90 12.80 -14.10
CA ARG A 390 -16.84 12.29 -15.09
C ARG A 390 -16.30 11.05 -15.78
N TYR A 391 -15.03 11.05 -16.15
CA TYR A 391 -14.43 9.90 -16.82
C TYR A 391 -13.51 9.14 -15.89
N VAL A 392 -13.56 7.83 -15.97
CA VAL A 392 -12.55 6.92 -15.43
C VAL A 392 -11.83 6.27 -16.62
N PHE A 393 -10.52 6.14 -16.53
CA PHE A 393 -9.73 5.60 -17.63
C PHE A 393 -8.51 4.82 -17.18
N SER A 394 -8.00 4.00 -18.10
CA SER A 394 -6.74 3.29 -17.97
C SER A 394 -6.05 3.23 -19.33
N VAL A 395 -4.75 3.55 -19.37
CA VAL A 395 -3.89 3.38 -20.54
C VAL A 395 -2.64 2.60 -20.11
N LEU A 396 -2.48 1.40 -20.65
CA LEU A 396 -1.34 0.51 -20.43
C LEU A 396 -0.57 0.33 -21.74
N GLN A 397 0.73 0.57 -21.73
CA GLN A 397 1.58 0.49 -22.93
C GLN A 397 2.86 -0.28 -22.59
N ASN A 398 3.01 -1.48 -23.17
CA ASN A 398 4.21 -2.29 -23.07
C ASN A 398 5.08 -2.22 -24.34
N GLY A 399 6.36 -2.57 -24.16
CA GLY A 399 7.37 -2.66 -25.21
C GLY A 399 8.63 -3.32 -24.67
N ASN A 400 9.62 -3.56 -25.52
CA ASN A 400 10.90 -4.15 -25.11
C ASN A 400 12.09 -3.46 -25.82
N PRO A 401 12.55 -2.30 -25.32
CA PRO A 401 11.93 -1.46 -24.29
C PRO A 401 10.75 -0.63 -24.85
N VAL A 402 9.92 -0.08 -23.96
CA VAL A 402 8.91 0.92 -24.35
C VAL A 402 9.52 2.33 -24.30
N SER A 403 9.22 3.19 -25.29
CA SER A 403 9.60 4.59 -25.22
C SER A 403 8.74 5.34 -24.20
N SER A 404 9.29 5.62 -23.02
CA SER A 404 8.58 6.34 -21.96
C SER A 404 8.14 7.75 -22.40
N PHE A 405 8.94 8.43 -23.23
CA PHE A 405 8.59 9.74 -23.78
C PHE A 405 7.32 9.68 -24.63
N TRP A 406 7.27 8.79 -25.62
CA TRP A 406 6.13 8.68 -26.52
C TRP A 406 4.90 8.10 -25.82
N ALA A 407 5.08 7.12 -24.93
CA ALA A 407 4.01 6.57 -24.13
C ALA A 407 3.35 7.63 -23.23
N ARG A 408 4.14 8.42 -22.49
CA ARG A 408 3.62 9.53 -21.67
C ARG A 408 2.94 10.60 -22.51
N ARG A 409 3.46 10.92 -23.70
CA ARG A 409 2.81 11.87 -24.62
C ARG A 409 1.45 11.36 -25.10
N ALA A 410 1.33 10.07 -25.40
CA ALA A 410 0.05 9.44 -25.76
C ALA A 410 -0.95 9.48 -24.59
N GLN A 411 -0.50 9.13 -23.39
CA GLN A 411 -1.30 9.17 -22.16
C GLN A 411 -1.81 10.59 -21.87
N ASP A 412 -0.93 11.59 -21.92
CA ASP A 412 -1.29 12.99 -21.66
C ASP A 412 -2.29 13.50 -22.69
N ARG A 413 -2.11 13.17 -23.97
CA ARG A 413 -3.07 13.50 -25.04
C ARG A 413 -4.42 12.83 -24.81
N PHE A 414 -4.44 11.55 -24.42
CA PHE A 414 -5.66 10.80 -24.16
C PHE A 414 -6.47 11.44 -23.01
N ALA A 415 -5.82 11.70 -21.88
CA ALA A 415 -6.45 12.38 -20.74
C ALA A 415 -6.87 13.81 -21.07
N THR A 416 -6.09 14.54 -21.87
CA THR A 416 -6.43 15.90 -22.34
C THR A 416 -7.67 15.89 -23.23
N VAL A 417 -7.82 14.90 -24.13
CA VAL A 417 -9.02 14.75 -24.95
C VAL A 417 -10.25 14.54 -24.06
N LEU A 418 -10.19 13.67 -23.06
CA LEU A 418 -11.27 13.51 -22.08
C LEU A 418 -11.57 14.82 -21.33
N ALA A 419 -10.55 15.60 -21.00
CA ALA A 419 -10.71 16.87 -20.28
C ALA A 419 -11.37 17.99 -21.12
N THR A 420 -11.50 17.81 -22.44
CA THR A 420 -12.25 18.74 -23.33
C THR A 420 -13.74 18.43 -23.42
N GLN A 421 -14.21 17.35 -22.81
CA GLN A 421 -15.59 16.87 -22.92
C GLN A 421 -16.50 17.35 -21.79
#